data_AF-A0A849APY1-F1
#
_entry.id   AF-A0A849APY1-F1
#
_cell.length_a   1.000
_cell.length_b   1.000
_cell.length_c   1.000
_cell.angle_alpha   90.00
_cell.angle_beta   90.00
_cell.angle_gamma   90.00
#
_symmetry.space_group_name_H-M   'P 1'
#
loop_
_entity.id
_entity.type
_entity.pdbx_description
1 polymer ?
#
loop_
_entity_poly.entity_id
_entity_poly.type
_entity_poly.pdbx_seq_one_letter_code
_entity_poly.pdbx_strand_id
1 'polypeptide(L)'
;MSRPLTIARKHRQVTTDLTSDTYKRLLAQWNSVDENAILDSWNEQLPHAAATVGQAQTLAAIDSTAYAETVLDAQDLDIDGPTIEARAFAGTMQASGARVEAALAGVAYHSLDRIGEGMPPAQALTAGRRDLSRLIQTSIIQVATAATGAFALTRTKPTTGYVRVVHASGCDRCAILAGRFYRWNAGFNRHPHCRCEHLPTTRPRSDEFTTDPYDHFNNLSEDDQDRIYTKAGAQAIRDGADIYQVVNARRQGALTPSGRFTREGMGKRGYYRTHTGYGQAGRRRLSVDEIYRRANGSPDRARKLLADYGYLTDQGQIAGGVIRGNVEGYGQFGRGGTRVGATAEVLRARRTGVRNPNSQYTMTAAELREHRRKIYAAA
;
A
#
# COMPACT_ATOMS: atom_id res chain seq x y z
N MET A 1 -20.56 -9.49 -8.62
CA MET A 1 -19.28 -9.47 -7.87
C MET A 1 -19.04 -10.87 -7.32
N SER A 2 -17.82 -11.41 -7.42
CA SER A 2 -17.54 -12.80 -7.04
C SER A 2 -17.66 -13.07 -5.53
N ARG A 3 -17.79 -14.34 -5.14
CA ARG A 3 -17.87 -14.76 -3.74
C ARG A 3 -16.60 -14.35 -2.96
N PRO A 4 -15.37 -14.58 -3.45
CA PRO A 4 -14.15 -14.14 -2.76
C PRO A 4 -14.04 -12.62 -2.59
N LEU A 5 -14.46 -11.81 -3.59
CA LEU A 5 -14.49 -10.35 -3.44
C LEU A 5 -15.52 -9.87 -2.41
N THR A 6 -16.62 -10.60 -2.24
CA THR A 6 -17.65 -10.28 -1.24
C THR A 6 -17.13 -10.55 0.17
N ILE A 7 -16.41 -11.67 0.34
CA ILE A 7 -15.74 -12.01 1.61
C ILE A 7 -14.66 -10.97 1.95
N ALA A 8 -13.82 -10.59 0.97
CA ALA A 8 -12.83 -9.52 1.12
C ALA A 8 -13.45 -8.19 1.56
N ARG A 9 -14.53 -7.76 0.91
CA ARG A 9 -15.27 -6.56 1.32
C ARG A 9 -15.77 -6.64 2.78
N LYS A 10 -16.26 -7.79 3.23
CA LYS A 10 -16.73 -7.97 4.62
C LYS A 10 -15.57 -7.88 5.61
N HIS A 11 -14.45 -8.56 5.33
CA HIS A 11 -13.22 -8.47 6.14
C HIS A 11 -12.73 -7.02 6.27
N ARG A 12 -12.75 -6.26 5.16
CA ARG A 12 -12.45 -4.83 5.18
C ARG A 12 -13.30 -4.04 6.15
N GLN A 13 -14.62 -4.30 6.11
CA GLN A 13 -15.59 -3.60 6.93
C GLN A 13 -15.30 -3.86 8.40
N VAL A 14 -15.04 -5.12 8.78
CA VAL A 14 -14.64 -5.51 10.14
C VAL A 14 -13.38 -4.76 10.58
N THR A 15 -12.32 -4.75 9.77
CA THR A 15 -11.09 -3.98 10.09
C THR A 15 -11.35 -2.48 10.21
N THR A 16 -12.25 -1.93 9.40
CA THR A 16 -12.61 -0.50 9.41
C THR A 16 -13.35 -0.14 10.69
N ASP A 17 -14.36 -0.93 11.06
CA ASP A 17 -15.16 -0.72 12.25
C ASP A 17 -14.31 -0.90 13.51
N LEU A 18 -13.48 -1.94 13.55
CA LEU A 18 -12.53 -2.17 14.63
C LEU A 18 -11.54 -1.00 14.81
N THR A 19 -11.04 -0.44 13.71
CA THR A 19 -10.18 0.75 13.75
C THR A 19 -10.93 1.97 14.27
N SER A 20 -12.16 2.19 13.81
CA SER A 20 -13.00 3.32 14.24
C SER A 20 -13.31 3.24 15.72
N ASP A 21 -13.72 2.08 16.22
CA ASP A 21 -14.13 1.90 17.60
C ASP A 21 -12.94 1.95 18.56
N THR A 22 -11.79 1.39 18.16
CA THR A 22 -10.54 1.54 18.93
C THR A 22 -10.13 3.01 19.01
N TYR A 23 -10.22 3.74 17.89
CA TYR A 23 -9.92 5.17 17.87
C TYR A 23 -10.86 5.98 18.75
N LYS A 24 -12.17 5.73 18.73
CA LYS A 24 -13.14 6.44 19.60
C LYS A 24 -12.80 6.26 21.09
N ARG A 25 -12.44 5.04 21.51
CA ARG A 25 -12.05 4.75 22.89
C ARG A 25 -10.77 5.49 23.30
N LEU A 26 -9.74 5.42 22.46
CA LEU A 26 -8.47 6.10 22.71
C LEU A 26 -8.58 7.63 22.57
N LEU A 27 -9.51 8.13 21.75
CA LEU A 27 -9.79 9.55 21.63
C LEU A 27 -10.41 10.12 22.91
N ALA A 28 -11.30 9.36 23.57
CA ALA A 28 -11.86 9.76 24.86
C ALA A 28 -10.76 9.91 25.93
N GLN A 29 -9.84 8.93 25.98
CA GLN A 29 -8.65 8.96 26.86
C GLN A 29 -7.72 10.13 26.54
N TRP A 30 -7.43 10.35 25.25
CA TRP A 30 -6.57 11.46 24.82
C TRP A 30 -7.20 12.83 25.11
N ASN A 31 -8.53 12.95 25.09
CA ASN A 31 -9.22 14.19 25.41
C ASN A 31 -9.22 14.52 26.92
N SER A 32 -8.88 13.57 27.80
CA SER A 32 -8.70 13.81 29.24
C SER A 32 -7.24 14.07 29.64
N VAL A 33 -6.33 14.19 28.67
CA VAL A 33 -4.94 14.61 28.92
C VAL A 33 -4.91 16.06 29.38
N ASP A 34 -4.19 16.32 30.47
CA ASP A 34 -3.98 17.68 31.00
C ASP A 34 -2.96 18.40 30.11
N GLU A 35 -3.34 19.56 29.57
CA GLU A 35 -2.48 20.38 28.73
C GLU A 35 -1.25 20.94 29.46
N ASN A 36 -1.31 21.04 30.79
CA ASN A 36 -0.19 21.51 31.62
C ASN A 36 0.70 20.35 32.10
N ALA A 37 0.24 19.10 31.99
CA ALA A 37 0.93 17.90 32.44
C ALA A 37 0.79 16.77 31.42
N ILE A 38 1.07 17.07 30.14
CA ILE A 38 0.77 16.17 29.00
C ILE A 38 1.42 14.80 29.17
N LEU A 39 2.69 14.73 29.57
CA LEU A 39 3.39 13.46 29.73
C LEU A 39 2.81 12.66 30.89
N ASP A 40 2.67 13.26 32.06
CA ASP A 40 2.23 12.56 33.27
C ASP A 40 0.80 12.05 33.12
N SER A 41 -0.12 12.93 32.70
CA SER A 41 -1.54 12.57 32.50
C SER A 41 -1.77 11.58 31.35
N TRP A 42 -0.88 11.52 30.34
CA TRP A 42 -0.94 10.47 29.33
C TRP A 42 -0.32 9.15 29.82
N ASN A 43 0.79 9.22 30.56
CA ASN A 43 1.47 8.04 31.10
C ASN A 43 0.57 7.24 32.06
N GLU A 44 -0.28 7.91 32.83
CA GLU A 44 -1.29 7.25 33.67
C GLU A 44 -2.29 6.43 32.85
N GLN A 45 -2.62 6.87 31.64
CA GLN A 45 -3.58 6.21 30.76
C GLN A 45 -2.95 5.17 29.82
N LEU A 46 -1.63 5.25 29.61
CA LEU A 46 -0.88 4.43 28.64
C LEU A 46 -1.11 2.92 28.78
N PRO A 47 -1.07 2.31 29.98
CA PRO A 47 -1.32 0.87 30.11
C PRO A 47 -2.70 0.45 29.60
N HIS A 48 -3.73 1.25 29.89
CA HIS A 48 -5.09 0.97 29.45
C HIS A 48 -5.28 1.22 27.94
N ALA A 49 -4.67 2.28 27.41
CA ALA A 49 -4.63 2.56 25.98
C ALA A 49 -3.93 1.42 25.21
N ALA A 50 -2.78 0.94 25.70
CA ALA A 50 -2.03 -0.15 25.12
C ALA A 50 -2.80 -1.48 25.17
N ALA A 51 -3.47 -1.79 26.29
CA ALA A 51 -4.34 -2.96 26.41
C ALA A 51 -5.50 -2.91 25.40
N THR A 52 -6.12 -1.74 25.20
CA THR A 52 -7.21 -1.55 24.24
C THR A 52 -6.73 -1.81 22.80
N VAL A 53 -5.56 -1.29 22.42
CA VAL A 53 -4.97 -1.57 21.10
C VAL A 53 -4.55 -3.04 20.97
N GLY A 54 -3.99 -3.65 22.01
CA GLY A 54 -3.62 -5.07 21.99
C GLY A 54 -4.83 -6.01 21.82
N GLN A 55 -5.97 -5.67 22.41
CA GLN A 55 -7.24 -6.38 22.18
C GLN A 55 -7.68 -6.22 20.72
N ALA A 56 -7.64 -5.01 20.18
CA ALA A 56 -7.97 -4.76 18.78
C ALA A 56 -7.03 -5.51 17.82
N GLN A 57 -5.73 -5.59 18.12
CA GLN A 57 -4.79 -6.41 17.36
C GLN A 57 -5.19 -7.89 17.38
N THR A 58 -5.56 -8.43 18.55
CA THR A 58 -6.00 -9.82 18.68
C THR A 58 -7.26 -10.08 17.84
N LEU A 59 -8.27 -9.21 17.93
CA LEU A 59 -9.50 -9.33 17.14
C LEU A 59 -9.23 -9.23 15.64
N ALA A 60 -8.34 -8.33 15.22
CA ALA A 60 -7.93 -8.21 13.82
C ALA A 60 -7.26 -9.50 13.31
N ALA A 61 -6.42 -10.14 14.14
CA ALA A 61 -5.80 -11.40 13.78
C ALA A 61 -6.82 -12.55 13.64
N ILE A 62 -7.77 -12.66 14.59
CA ILE A 62 -8.86 -13.66 14.54
C ILE A 62 -9.68 -13.53 13.26
N ASP A 63 -10.15 -12.31 12.97
CA ASP A 63 -10.94 -12.03 11.76
C ASP A 63 -10.12 -12.32 10.49
N SER A 64 -8.83 -11.99 10.49
CA SER A 64 -7.95 -12.19 9.34
C SER A 64 -7.64 -13.66 9.05
N THR A 65 -7.54 -14.50 10.09
CA THR A 65 -7.39 -15.95 9.91
C THR A 65 -8.68 -16.58 9.40
N ALA A 66 -9.84 -16.19 9.95
CA ALA A 66 -11.14 -16.66 9.48
C ALA A 66 -11.44 -16.20 8.04
N TYR A 67 -11.08 -14.96 7.71
CA TYR A 67 -11.12 -14.41 6.36
C TYR A 67 -10.29 -15.25 5.38
N ALA A 68 -9.03 -15.52 5.72
CA ALA A 68 -8.15 -16.29 4.87
C ALA A 68 -8.71 -17.70 4.60
N GLU A 69 -9.18 -18.37 5.66
CA GLU A 69 -9.83 -19.68 5.56
C GLU A 69 -11.04 -19.64 4.62
N THR A 70 -11.98 -18.72 4.86
CA THR A 70 -13.22 -18.60 4.08
C THR A 70 -12.95 -18.26 2.61
N VAL A 71 -11.93 -17.43 2.33
CA VAL A 71 -11.56 -17.06 0.96
C VAL A 71 -10.90 -18.20 0.21
N LEU A 72 -10.05 -18.97 0.88
CA LEU A 72 -9.36 -20.11 0.28
C LEU A 72 -10.34 -21.27 0.04
N ASP A 73 -11.24 -21.52 0.98
CA ASP A 73 -12.33 -22.49 0.85
C ASP A 73 -13.27 -22.12 -0.30
N ALA A 74 -13.64 -20.83 -0.43
CA ALA A 74 -14.44 -20.33 -1.55
C ALA A 74 -13.74 -20.43 -2.93
N GLN A 75 -12.46 -20.83 -2.97
CA GLN A 75 -11.70 -21.09 -4.19
C GLN A 75 -11.39 -22.59 -4.39
N ASP A 76 -12.01 -23.47 -3.58
CA ASP A 76 -11.81 -24.92 -3.58
C ASP A 76 -10.33 -25.31 -3.35
N LEU A 77 -9.64 -24.57 -2.47
CA LEU A 77 -8.26 -24.83 -2.12
C LEU A 77 -8.15 -25.65 -0.84
N ASP A 78 -7.32 -26.69 -0.86
CA ASP A 78 -7.02 -27.48 0.32
C ASP A 78 -6.35 -26.61 1.40
N ILE A 79 -6.96 -26.60 2.59
CA ILE A 79 -6.43 -25.95 3.79
C ILE A 79 -6.01 -27.05 4.76
N ASP A 80 -4.71 -27.16 4.99
CA ASP A 80 -4.14 -28.16 5.89
C ASP A 80 -2.92 -27.56 6.60
N GLY A 81 -2.69 -27.90 7.87
CA GLY A 81 -1.60 -27.38 8.68
C GLY A 81 -2.05 -26.77 10.00
N PRO A 82 -1.09 -26.32 10.83
CA PRO A 82 -1.33 -25.93 12.21
C PRO A 82 -2.21 -24.70 12.34
N THR A 83 -2.95 -24.63 13.46
CA THR A 83 -3.71 -23.45 13.85
C THR A 83 -2.77 -22.29 14.20
N ILE A 84 -3.25 -21.07 13.98
CA ILE A 84 -2.50 -19.85 14.26
C ILE A 84 -2.96 -19.28 15.60
N GLU A 85 -2.00 -19.01 16.49
CA GLU A 85 -2.25 -18.31 17.74
C GLU A 85 -2.43 -16.81 17.47
N ALA A 86 -3.68 -16.35 17.40
CA ALA A 86 -4.01 -14.97 17.08
C ALA A 86 -3.42 -13.96 18.10
N ARG A 87 -3.30 -14.35 19.38
CA ARG A 87 -2.72 -13.48 20.41
C ARG A 87 -1.24 -13.17 20.17
N ALA A 88 -0.52 -14.01 19.41
CA ALA A 88 0.89 -13.80 19.10
C ALA A 88 1.16 -12.54 18.24
N PHE A 89 0.12 -11.98 17.60
CA PHE A 89 0.25 -10.74 16.82
C PHE A 89 0.04 -9.46 17.63
N ALA A 90 -0.38 -9.58 18.90
CA ALA A 90 -0.69 -8.44 19.75
C ALA A 90 0.51 -7.93 20.55
N GLY A 91 0.42 -6.69 21.04
CA GLY A 91 1.40 -6.07 21.94
C GLY A 91 2.58 -5.38 21.26
N THR A 92 2.76 -5.56 19.94
CA THR A 92 3.83 -4.91 19.17
C THR A 92 3.33 -4.28 17.88
N MET A 93 4.00 -3.22 17.45
CA MET A 93 3.78 -2.59 16.15
C MET A 93 4.52 -3.38 15.08
N GLN A 94 3.80 -4.03 14.17
CA GLN A 94 4.38 -4.92 13.14
C GLN A 94 5.39 -4.22 12.20
N ALA A 95 5.25 -2.91 11.98
CA ALA A 95 6.21 -2.13 11.18
C ALA A 95 7.53 -1.85 11.91
N SER A 96 7.47 -1.36 13.15
CA SER A 96 8.65 -0.88 13.88
C SER A 96 9.23 -1.93 14.81
N GLY A 97 8.43 -2.90 15.27
CA GLY A 97 8.79 -3.85 16.34
C GLY A 97 8.66 -3.25 17.73
N ALA A 98 8.31 -1.96 17.83
CA ALA A 98 8.11 -1.30 19.12
C ALA A 98 6.92 -1.91 19.86
N ARG A 99 6.98 -1.94 21.20
CA ARG A 99 5.81 -2.20 22.04
C ARG A 99 4.73 -1.18 21.71
N VAL A 100 3.46 -1.62 21.70
CA VAL A 100 2.32 -0.72 21.45
C VAL A 100 2.32 0.46 22.41
N GLU A 101 2.60 0.21 23.68
CA GLU A 101 2.70 1.23 24.73
C GLU A 101 3.75 2.30 24.41
N ALA A 102 4.96 1.89 23.99
CA ALA A 102 6.02 2.82 23.60
C ALA A 102 5.64 3.64 22.36
N ALA A 103 4.94 3.03 21.40
CA ALA A 103 4.44 3.74 20.22
C ALA A 103 3.37 4.78 20.58
N LEU A 104 2.48 4.46 21.54
CA LEU A 104 1.46 5.38 22.05
C LEU A 104 2.07 6.50 22.90
N ALA A 105 3.13 6.23 23.67
CA ALA A 105 3.87 7.25 24.41
C ALA A 105 4.42 8.33 23.48
N GLY A 106 4.85 7.94 22.27
CA GLY A 106 5.30 8.83 21.20
C GLY A 106 4.34 9.99 20.88
N VAL A 107 3.02 9.80 21.05
CA VAL A 107 2.02 10.85 20.76
C VAL A 107 2.16 12.05 21.69
N ALA A 108 2.47 11.83 22.97
CA ALA A 108 2.73 12.90 23.93
C ALA A 108 4.01 13.66 23.57
N TYR A 109 5.09 12.95 23.26
CA TYR A 109 6.36 13.56 22.83
C TYR A 109 6.18 14.43 21.57
N HIS A 110 5.50 13.93 20.54
CA HIS A 110 5.21 14.72 19.34
C HIS A 110 4.33 15.94 19.61
N SER A 111 3.49 15.90 20.64
CA SER A 111 2.68 17.07 21.04
C SER A 111 3.55 18.10 21.76
N LEU A 112 4.45 17.66 22.63
CA LEU A 112 5.42 18.54 23.30
C LEU A 112 6.44 19.15 22.33
N ASP A 113 6.93 18.39 21.35
CA ASP A 113 7.83 18.90 20.31
C ASP A 113 7.18 20.08 19.57
N ARG A 114 5.90 19.95 19.20
CA ARG A 114 5.14 21.03 18.55
C ARG A 114 4.98 22.25 19.44
N ILE A 115 4.79 22.06 20.75
CA ILE A 115 4.74 23.17 21.71
C ILE A 115 6.11 23.86 21.77
N GLY A 116 7.20 23.10 21.78
CA GLY A 116 8.56 23.62 21.68
C GLY A 116 8.83 24.40 20.38
N GLU A 117 8.16 24.03 19.29
CA GLU A 117 8.17 24.75 18.00
C GLU A 117 7.24 25.98 17.97
N GLY A 118 6.58 26.32 19.08
CA GLY A 118 5.72 27.51 19.22
C GLY A 118 4.23 27.28 18.95
N MET A 119 3.78 26.03 18.79
CA MET A 119 2.36 25.71 18.65
C MET A 119 1.63 25.84 20.00
N PRO A 120 0.44 26.48 20.07
CA PRO A 120 -0.35 26.52 21.30
C PRO A 120 -0.72 25.11 21.81
N PRO A 121 -0.72 24.84 23.14
CA PRO A 121 -0.97 23.50 23.70
C PRO A 121 -2.25 22.82 23.20
N ALA A 122 -3.37 23.53 23.21
CA ALA A 122 -4.65 22.99 22.71
C ALA A 122 -4.59 22.57 21.22
N GLN A 123 -3.83 23.29 20.39
CA GLN A 123 -3.62 22.93 18.98
C GLN A 123 -2.69 21.72 18.84
N ALA A 124 -1.65 21.64 19.68
CA ALA A 124 -0.74 20.50 19.72
C ALA A 124 -1.45 19.21 20.15
N LEU A 125 -2.29 19.26 21.18
CA LEU A 125 -3.14 18.12 21.60
C LEU A 125 -4.12 17.72 20.49
N THR A 126 -4.68 18.69 19.76
CA THR A 126 -5.53 18.40 18.59
C THR A 126 -4.74 17.72 17.48
N ALA A 127 -3.47 18.08 17.27
CA ALA A 127 -2.58 17.38 16.34
C ALA A 127 -2.28 15.95 16.81
N GLY A 128 -2.10 15.74 18.12
CA GLY A 128 -1.94 14.41 18.74
C GLY A 128 -3.08 13.45 18.40
N ARG A 129 -4.33 13.93 18.29
CA ARG A 129 -5.47 13.11 17.84
C ARG A 129 -5.25 12.47 16.46
N ARG A 130 -4.55 13.16 15.56
CA ARG A 130 -4.22 12.66 14.22
C ARG A 130 -3.12 11.61 14.26
N ASP A 131 -2.13 11.80 15.14
CA ASP A 131 -1.06 10.82 15.35
C ASP A 131 -1.60 9.52 15.95
N LEU A 132 -2.51 9.64 16.93
CA LEU A 132 -3.23 8.52 17.52
C LEU A 132 -4.04 7.74 16.48
N SER A 133 -4.82 8.44 15.65
CA SER A 133 -5.58 7.83 14.55
C SER A 133 -4.67 7.06 13.59
N ARG A 134 -3.54 7.68 13.19
CA ARG A 134 -2.54 7.06 12.31
C ARG A 134 -1.93 5.80 12.94
N LEU A 135 -1.56 5.85 14.21
CA LEU A 135 -0.95 4.72 14.92
C LEU A 135 -1.91 3.54 15.04
N ILE A 136 -3.15 3.78 15.48
CA ILE A 136 -4.18 2.73 15.64
C ILE A 136 -4.47 2.04 14.30
N GLN A 137 -4.70 2.85 13.26
CA GLN A 137 -4.93 2.32 11.93
C GLN A 137 -3.75 1.48 11.42
N THR A 138 -2.53 1.98 11.62
CA THR A 138 -1.32 1.26 11.21
C THR A 138 -1.19 -0.06 11.96
N SER A 139 -1.43 -0.05 13.28
CA SER A 139 -1.38 -1.21 14.16
C SER A 139 -2.32 -2.34 13.69
N ILE A 140 -3.61 -2.02 13.54
CA ILE A 140 -4.66 -2.99 13.22
C ILE A 140 -4.47 -3.56 11.80
N ILE A 141 -4.27 -2.69 10.80
CA ILE A 141 -4.15 -3.12 9.39
C ILE A 141 -2.91 -4.00 9.18
N GLN A 142 -1.81 -3.71 9.87
CA GLN A 142 -0.59 -4.50 9.73
C GLN A 142 -0.73 -5.87 10.40
N VAL A 143 -1.39 -5.95 11.55
CA VAL A 143 -1.71 -7.23 12.17
C VAL A 143 -2.61 -8.05 11.26
N ALA A 144 -3.66 -7.46 10.70
CA ALA A 144 -4.54 -8.16 9.77
C ALA A 144 -3.76 -8.76 8.58
N THR A 145 -2.90 -7.95 7.97
CA THR A 145 -2.05 -8.39 6.85
C THR A 145 -1.06 -9.50 7.25
N ALA A 146 -0.47 -9.40 8.44
CA ALA A 146 0.49 -10.37 8.95
C ALA A 146 -0.20 -11.71 9.26
N ALA A 147 -1.39 -11.69 9.85
CA ALA A 147 -2.19 -12.86 10.17
C ALA A 147 -2.67 -13.59 8.90
N THR A 148 -3.25 -12.88 7.92
CA THR A 148 -3.60 -13.48 6.61
C THR A 148 -2.38 -14.07 5.91
N GLY A 149 -1.24 -13.38 5.98
CA GLY A 149 0.02 -13.85 5.41
C GLY A 149 0.53 -15.13 6.07
N ALA A 150 0.53 -15.16 7.40
CA ALA A 150 0.90 -16.34 8.18
C ALA A 150 -0.02 -17.52 7.85
N PHE A 151 -1.34 -17.29 7.82
CA PHE A 151 -2.34 -18.31 7.48
C PHE A 151 -2.07 -18.97 6.14
N ALA A 152 -1.97 -18.17 5.09
CA ALA A 152 -1.72 -18.72 3.77
C ALA A 152 -0.34 -19.41 3.68
N LEU A 153 0.67 -18.94 4.40
CA LEU A 153 1.99 -19.59 4.41
C LEU A 153 2.02 -20.92 5.15
N THR A 154 1.27 -21.07 6.24
CA THR A 154 1.32 -22.27 7.09
C THR A 154 0.24 -23.29 6.77
N ARG A 155 -0.88 -22.85 6.17
CA ARG A 155 -2.06 -23.69 5.98
C ARG A 155 -2.41 -23.99 4.52
N THR A 156 -1.57 -23.63 3.55
CA THR A 156 -1.85 -23.89 2.13
C THR A 156 -0.64 -24.40 1.36
N LYS A 157 -0.88 -24.89 0.13
CA LYS A 157 0.18 -25.37 -0.76
C LYS A 157 1.21 -24.26 -1.06
N PRO A 158 2.48 -24.61 -1.32
CA PRO A 158 3.54 -23.63 -1.60
C PRO A 158 3.32 -22.76 -2.85
N THR A 159 2.29 -23.06 -3.66
CA THR A 159 1.92 -22.31 -4.85
C THR A 159 1.00 -21.12 -4.57
N THR A 160 0.43 -21.01 -3.35
CA THR A 160 -0.45 -19.90 -2.95
C THR A 160 0.28 -18.57 -2.98
N GLY A 161 -0.27 -17.62 -3.73
CA GLY A 161 0.13 -16.22 -3.71
C GLY A 161 -1.03 -15.32 -3.32
N TYR A 162 -0.93 -14.06 -3.73
CA TYR A 162 -1.81 -12.99 -3.31
C TYR A 162 -2.15 -12.09 -4.48
N VAL A 163 -3.43 -11.87 -4.72
CA VAL A 163 -3.90 -10.83 -5.65
C VAL A 163 -4.22 -9.57 -4.84
N ARG A 164 -3.82 -8.42 -5.36
CA ARG A 164 -4.20 -7.14 -4.76
C ARG A 164 -5.64 -6.78 -5.13
N VAL A 165 -6.48 -6.68 -4.11
CA VAL A 165 -7.86 -6.19 -4.23
C VAL A 165 -7.88 -4.73 -3.82
N VAL A 166 -8.42 -3.90 -4.70
CA VAL A 166 -8.60 -2.46 -4.46
C VAL A 166 -10.08 -2.19 -4.45
N HIS A 167 -10.49 -1.23 -3.64
CA HIS A 167 -11.88 -0.83 -3.55
C HIS A 167 -12.08 0.56 -4.12
N ALA A 168 -13.33 0.96 -4.34
CA ALA A 168 -13.69 2.27 -4.89
C ALA A 168 -12.97 3.43 -4.20
N SER A 169 -12.86 3.44 -2.87
CA SER A 169 -12.14 4.51 -2.14
C SER A 169 -10.60 4.31 -2.05
N GLY A 170 -10.00 3.47 -2.90
CA GLY A 170 -8.57 3.22 -2.93
C GLY A 170 -7.78 4.41 -3.47
N CYS A 171 -6.50 4.53 -3.09
CA CYS A 171 -5.62 5.54 -3.69
C CYS A 171 -5.19 5.13 -5.11
N ASP A 172 -4.74 6.11 -5.87
CA ASP A 172 -4.18 5.96 -7.22
C ASP A 172 -3.06 4.90 -7.28
N ARG A 173 -2.17 4.89 -6.27
CA ARG A 173 -1.05 3.93 -6.16
C ARG A 173 -1.53 2.49 -5.99
N CYS A 174 -2.62 2.29 -5.26
CA CYS A 174 -3.23 0.98 -5.15
C CYS A 174 -3.94 0.59 -6.43
N ALA A 175 -4.72 1.51 -7.02
CA ALA A 175 -5.52 1.27 -8.20
C ALA A 175 -4.68 0.69 -9.35
N ILE A 176 -3.51 1.27 -9.64
CA ILE A 176 -2.60 0.74 -10.67
C ILE A 176 -1.90 -0.57 -10.29
N LEU A 177 -2.10 -1.08 -9.08
CA LEU A 177 -1.60 -2.38 -8.62
C LEU A 177 -2.75 -3.38 -8.43
N ALA A 178 -3.99 -2.97 -8.69
CA ALA A 178 -5.15 -3.84 -8.62
C ALA A 178 -4.99 -5.04 -9.56
N GLY A 179 -5.39 -6.21 -9.10
CA GLY A 179 -5.29 -7.44 -9.87
C GLY A 179 -3.88 -8.00 -10.04
N ARG A 180 -2.85 -7.30 -9.55
CA ARG A 180 -1.49 -7.82 -9.61
C ARG A 180 -1.32 -8.98 -8.65
N PHE A 181 -0.86 -10.11 -9.18
CA PHE A 181 -0.47 -11.28 -8.41
C PHE A 181 0.95 -11.14 -7.84
N TYR A 182 1.10 -11.56 -6.59
CA TYR A 182 2.35 -11.64 -5.87
C TYR A 182 2.50 -13.06 -5.33
N ARG A 183 3.61 -13.73 -5.67
CA ARG A 183 3.83 -15.14 -5.28
C ARG A 183 3.90 -15.32 -3.76
N TRP A 184 4.52 -14.39 -3.06
CA TRP A 184 4.50 -14.30 -1.60
C TRP A 184 3.84 -13.00 -1.20
N ASN A 185 3.50 -12.87 0.07
CA ASN A 185 3.04 -11.61 0.61
C ASN A 185 4.19 -10.61 0.56
N ALA A 186 4.28 -9.88 -0.56
CA ALA A 186 5.23 -8.81 -0.76
C ALA A 186 4.90 -7.57 0.09
N GLY A 187 3.96 -7.71 1.06
CA GLY A 187 3.61 -6.80 2.14
C GLY A 187 4.08 -5.39 1.90
N PHE A 188 3.38 -4.68 1.03
CA PHE A 188 3.74 -3.33 0.67
C PHE A 188 3.75 -2.43 1.90
N ASN A 189 4.63 -1.43 1.91
CA ASN A 189 4.53 -0.32 2.84
C ASN A 189 3.21 0.41 2.54
N ARG A 190 2.17 0.03 3.28
CA ARG A 190 0.89 0.71 3.25
C ARG A 190 1.13 2.10 3.83
N HIS A 191 0.77 3.13 3.10
CA HIS A 191 0.68 4.46 3.70
C HIS A 191 -0.51 4.47 4.69
N PRO A 192 -0.53 5.40 5.66
CA PRO A 192 -1.72 5.63 6.47
C PRO A 192 -2.96 5.77 5.58
N HIS A 193 -4.09 5.22 6.02
CA HIS A 193 -5.37 5.21 5.31
C HIS A 193 -5.47 4.33 4.07
N CYS A 194 -4.46 3.49 3.79
CA CYS A 194 -4.59 2.48 2.75
C CYS A 194 -5.63 1.41 3.12
N ARG A 195 -6.67 1.25 2.30
CA ARG A 195 -7.77 0.29 2.50
C ARG A 195 -7.77 -0.87 1.49
N CYS A 196 -6.63 -1.15 0.89
CA CYS A 196 -6.46 -2.21 -0.11
C CYS A 196 -6.16 -3.54 0.58
N GLU A 197 -6.48 -4.66 -0.05
CA GLU A 197 -6.35 -5.99 0.56
C GLU A 197 -5.47 -6.91 -0.28
N HIS A 198 -4.91 -7.93 0.38
CA HIS A 198 -4.29 -9.06 -0.29
C HIS A 198 -5.24 -10.24 -0.14
N LEU A 199 -5.77 -10.70 -1.27
CA LEU A 199 -6.62 -11.87 -1.37
C LEU A 199 -5.72 -13.09 -1.65
N PRO A 200 -5.63 -14.07 -0.73
CA PRO A 200 -4.88 -15.30 -0.98
C PRO A 200 -5.49 -16.10 -2.13
N THR A 201 -4.68 -16.55 -3.08
CA THR A 201 -5.13 -17.36 -4.22
C THR A 201 -3.97 -18.13 -4.85
N THR A 202 -4.23 -19.28 -5.48
CA THR A 202 -3.26 -19.99 -6.32
C THR A 202 -3.33 -19.56 -7.80
N ARG A 203 -4.37 -18.80 -8.18
CA ARG A 203 -4.63 -18.40 -9.56
C ARG A 203 -4.03 -17.01 -9.82
N PRO A 204 -2.98 -16.88 -10.64
CA PRO A 204 -2.29 -15.60 -10.86
C PRO A 204 -3.10 -14.59 -11.68
N ARG A 205 -4.18 -15.02 -12.31
CA ARG A 205 -5.12 -14.20 -13.08
C ARG A 205 -6.50 -14.84 -13.03
N SER A 206 -7.40 -14.29 -12.23
CA SER A 206 -8.81 -14.32 -12.59
C SER A 206 -9.31 -12.88 -12.55
N ASP A 207 -9.87 -12.46 -13.67
CA ASP A 207 -10.87 -11.39 -13.78
C ASP A 207 -11.82 -11.34 -12.57
N GLU A 208 -12.15 -12.51 -12.02
CA GLU A 208 -12.94 -12.71 -10.81
C GLU A 208 -12.39 -11.99 -9.54
N PHE A 209 -11.08 -11.74 -9.42
CA PHE A 209 -10.43 -11.15 -8.24
C PHE A 209 -9.71 -9.82 -8.52
N THR A 210 -9.76 -9.32 -9.76
CA THR A 210 -9.07 -8.10 -10.18
C THR A 210 -10.04 -6.94 -10.34
N THR A 211 -9.70 -5.79 -9.79
CA THR A 211 -10.32 -4.53 -10.21
C THR A 211 -9.50 -4.01 -11.39
N ASP A 212 -10.11 -3.87 -12.56
CA ASP A 212 -9.47 -3.14 -13.65
C ASP A 212 -9.20 -1.69 -13.18
N PRO A 213 -7.97 -1.17 -13.28
CA PRO A 213 -7.67 0.20 -12.86
C PRO A 213 -8.51 1.27 -13.59
N TYR A 214 -8.91 1.01 -14.83
CA TYR A 214 -9.78 1.88 -15.60
C TYR A 214 -11.24 1.72 -15.19
N ASP A 215 -11.72 0.51 -14.90
CA ASP A 215 -13.05 0.33 -14.30
C ASP A 215 -13.13 1.00 -12.92
N HIS A 216 -12.07 0.90 -12.12
CA HIS A 216 -11.98 1.60 -10.85
C HIS A 216 -12.10 3.11 -11.05
N PHE A 217 -11.35 3.68 -11.98
CA PHE A 217 -11.42 5.10 -12.32
C PHE A 217 -12.81 5.52 -12.81
N ASN A 218 -13.40 4.76 -13.74
CA ASN A 218 -14.69 5.06 -14.35
C ASN A 218 -15.87 4.93 -13.39
N ASN A 219 -15.74 4.13 -12.32
CA ASN A 219 -16.76 3.99 -11.27
C ASN A 219 -16.70 5.08 -10.17
N LEU A 220 -15.73 5.99 -10.24
CA LEU A 220 -15.65 7.14 -9.32
C LEU A 220 -16.47 8.33 -9.84
N SER A 221 -16.98 9.16 -8.93
CA SER A 221 -17.48 10.48 -9.32
C SER A 221 -16.32 11.35 -9.85
N GLU A 222 -16.62 12.37 -10.66
CA GLU A 222 -15.58 13.28 -11.15
C GLU A 222 -14.78 13.93 -10.02
N ASP A 223 -15.45 14.33 -8.93
CA ASP A 223 -14.80 14.86 -7.73
C ASP A 223 -13.84 13.85 -7.09
N ASP A 224 -14.22 12.57 -7.03
CA ASP A 224 -13.35 11.53 -6.50
C ASP A 224 -12.19 11.19 -7.43
N GLN A 225 -12.41 11.19 -8.75
CA GLN A 225 -11.33 11.07 -9.73
C GLN A 225 -10.32 12.20 -9.54
N ASP A 226 -10.79 13.44 -9.45
CA ASP A 226 -9.95 14.63 -9.26
C ASP A 226 -9.25 14.61 -7.90
N ARG A 227 -9.91 14.14 -6.85
CA ARG A 227 -9.31 14.02 -5.51
C ARG A 227 -8.24 12.94 -5.44
N ILE A 228 -8.45 11.78 -6.07
CA ILE A 228 -7.54 10.62 -6.02
C ILE A 228 -6.39 10.79 -7.02
N TYR A 229 -6.69 11.25 -8.23
CA TYR A 229 -5.75 11.33 -9.34
C TYR A 229 -5.30 12.75 -9.65
N THR A 230 -5.64 13.76 -8.84
CA THR A 230 -5.50 15.21 -9.14
C THR A 230 -6.33 15.66 -10.35
N LYS A 231 -6.77 16.91 -10.39
CA LYS A 231 -7.55 17.45 -11.52
C LYS A 231 -6.89 17.18 -12.89
N ALA A 232 -5.61 17.53 -13.01
CA ALA A 232 -4.85 17.33 -14.24
C ALA A 232 -4.64 15.84 -14.57
N GLY A 233 -4.37 15.00 -13.55
CA GLY A 233 -4.17 13.58 -13.76
C GLY A 233 -5.46 12.85 -14.14
N ALA A 234 -6.58 13.19 -13.51
CA ALA A 234 -7.91 12.69 -13.87
C ALA A 234 -8.29 13.10 -15.29
N GLN A 235 -8.10 14.38 -15.65
CA GLN A 235 -8.35 14.84 -17.01
C GLN A 235 -7.47 14.11 -18.04
N ALA A 236 -6.19 13.86 -17.74
CA ALA A 236 -5.33 13.06 -18.65
C ALA A 236 -5.89 11.67 -18.89
N ILE A 237 -6.38 11.00 -17.85
CA ILE A 237 -6.95 9.66 -17.97
C ILE A 237 -8.25 9.71 -18.79
N ARG A 238 -9.11 10.71 -18.59
CA ARG A 238 -10.32 10.93 -19.44
C ARG A 238 -9.95 11.21 -20.90
N ASP A 239 -8.83 11.91 -21.13
CA ASP A 239 -8.30 12.20 -22.47
C ASP A 239 -7.57 11.00 -23.11
N GLY A 240 -7.58 9.82 -22.47
CA GLY A 240 -7.05 8.56 -22.98
C GLY A 240 -5.63 8.21 -22.52
N ALA A 241 -5.02 9.02 -21.64
CA ALA A 241 -3.68 8.73 -21.14
C ALA A 241 -3.64 7.41 -20.36
N ASP A 242 -2.50 6.72 -20.43
CA ASP A 242 -2.25 5.51 -19.67
C ASP A 242 -2.16 5.81 -18.17
N ILE A 243 -3.03 5.19 -17.39
CA ILE A 243 -3.15 5.43 -15.94
C ILE A 243 -1.84 5.12 -15.19
N TYR A 244 -1.04 4.15 -15.67
CA TYR A 244 0.25 3.84 -15.08
C TYR A 244 1.27 4.95 -15.34
N GLN A 245 1.30 5.55 -16.52
CA GLN A 245 2.15 6.71 -16.81
C GLN A 245 1.78 7.90 -15.94
N VAL A 246 0.49 8.20 -15.83
CA VAL A 246 -0.03 9.33 -15.05
C VAL A 246 0.30 9.17 -13.55
N VAL A 247 0.04 8.00 -12.98
CA VAL A 247 0.27 7.73 -11.55
C VAL A 247 1.77 7.60 -11.23
N ASN A 248 2.56 6.89 -12.03
CA ASN A 248 3.98 6.72 -11.73
C ASN A 248 4.80 8.00 -11.96
N ALA A 249 4.38 8.90 -12.85
CA ALA A 249 5.03 10.19 -13.05
C ALA A 249 5.06 11.06 -11.79
N ARG A 250 4.16 10.79 -10.83
CA ARG A 250 3.94 11.58 -9.63
C ARG A 250 4.33 10.86 -8.34
N ARG A 251 4.87 9.63 -8.43
CA ARG A 251 5.34 8.90 -7.25
C ARG A 251 6.43 9.69 -6.51
N GLN A 252 6.55 9.47 -5.21
CA GLN A 252 7.54 10.14 -4.36
C GLN A 252 8.94 10.12 -5.00
N GLY A 253 9.55 11.31 -5.12
CA GLY A 253 10.87 11.52 -5.72
C GLY A 253 10.92 11.57 -7.26
N ALA A 254 9.81 11.29 -7.96
CA ALA A 254 9.76 11.35 -9.43
C ALA A 254 9.67 12.78 -9.96
N LEU A 255 8.85 13.64 -9.34
CA LEU A 255 8.75 15.04 -9.72
C LEU A 255 10.03 15.80 -9.34
N THR A 256 10.42 16.75 -10.18
CA THR A 256 11.48 17.71 -9.83
C THR A 256 10.97 18.74 -8.83
N PRO A 257 11.85 19.46 -8.09
CA PRO A 257 11.42 20.45 -7.10
C PRO A 257 10.43 21.49 -7.64
N SER A 258 10.55 21.87 -8.92
CA SER A 258 9.62 22.80 -9.57
C SER A 258 8.25 22.21 -9.92
N GLY A 259 8.03 20.90 -9.78
CA GLY A 259 6.81 20.20 -10.19
C GLY A 259 6.56 20.13 -11.72
N ARG A 260 7.33 20.85 -12.53
CA ARG A 260 7.12 20.98 -13.99
C ARG A 260 7.54 19.75 -14.80
N PHE A 261 8.43 18.94 -14.24
CA PHE A 261 9.02 17.80 -14.93
C PHE A 261 8.99 16.57 -14.03
N THR A 262 8.97 15.39 -14.66
CA THR A 262 9.13 14.10 -13.99
C THR A 262 10.38 13.38 -14.48
N ARG A 263 11.01 12.62 -13.57
CA ARG A 263 12.11 11.71 -13.87
C ARG A 263 11.61 10.33 -14.31
N GLU A 264 10.31 10.06 -14.19
CA GLU A 264 9.73 8.76 -14.55
C GLU A 264 9.74 8.53 -16.06
N GLY A 265 10.07 7.31 -16.49
CA GLY A 265 10.17 6.97 -17.92
C GLY A 265 11.40 7.53 -18.64
N MET A 266 12.31 8.25 -17.95
CA MET A 266 13.53 8.83 -18.54
C MET A 266 14.71 7.85 -18.68
N GLY A 267 14.65 6.71 -17.97
CA GLY A 267 15.71 5.70 -17.96
C GLY A 267 15.80 4.92 -19.28
N LYS A 268 16.89 4.17 -19.47
CA LYS A 268 17.19 3.41 -20.70
C LYS A 268 16.08 2.43 -21.16
N ARG A 269 15.16 2.07 -20.27
CA ARG A 269 14.03 1.15 -20.53
C ARG A 269 12.66 1.80 -20.28
N GLY A 270 12.61 3.11 -20.10
CA GLY A 270 11.39 3.84 -19.83
C GLY A 270 10.64 4.17 -21.12
N TYR A 271 9.31 4.02 -21.11
CA TYR A 271 8.48 4.21 -22.31
C TYR A 271 8.70 5.56 -22.97
N TYR A 272 8.64 6.65 -22.20
CA TYR A 272 8.94 7.99 -22.72
C TYR A 272 10.29 8.05 -23.45
N ARG A 273 11.37 7.54 -22.83
CA ARG A 273 12.72 7.58 -23.40
C ARG A 273 12.85 6.80 -24.71
N THR A 274 12.12 5.68 -24.86
CA THR A 274 12.32 4.75 -25.98
C THR A 274 11.26 4.85 -27.08
N HIS A 275 10.03 5.29 -26.77
CA HIS A 275 8.88 5.24 -27.67
C HIS A 275 8.34 6.63 -28.08
N THR A 276 8.96 7.73 -27.61
CA THR A 276 8.56 9.09 -28.04
C THR A 276 9.72 9.80 -28.71
N GLY A 277 9.44 10.60 -29.75
CA GLY A 277 10.46 11.41 -30.41
C GLY A 277 11.14 12.39 -29.45
N TYR A 278 10.39 12.95 -28.48
CA TYR A 278 10.96 13.87 -27.49
C TYR A 278 11.90 13.17 -26.51
N GLY A 279 11.53 11.98 -26.04
CA GLY A 279 12.39 11.19 -25.17
C GLY A 279 13.65 10.72 -25.88
N GLN A 280 13.54 10.26 -27.13
CA GLN A 280 14.69 9.87 -27.96
C GLN A 280 15.65 11.05 -28.20
N ALA A 281 15.11 12.26 -28.40
CA ALA A 281 15.87 13.51 -28.49
C ALA A 281 16.43 14.01 -27.13
N GLY A 282 16.28 13.24 -26.04
CA GLY A 282 16.84 13.58 -24.72
C GLY A 282 16.11 14.69 -23.97
N ARG A 283 14.92 15.10 -24.40
CA ARG A 283 14.15 16.15 -23.71
C ARG A 283 13.69 15.68 -22.35
N ARG A 284 13.61 16.60 -21.38
CA ARG A 284 13.00 16.33 -20.07
C ARG A 284 11.50 16.07 -20.25
N ARG A 285 10.95 15.07 -19.54
CA ARG A 285 9.52 14.76 -19.57
C ARG A 285 8.73 15.76 -18.73
N LEU A 286 7.73 16.42 -19.31
CA LEU A 286 6.82 17.30 -18.57
C LEU A 286 5.94 16.49 -17.62
N SER A 287 5.52 17.11 -16.51
CA SER A 287 4.42 16.59 -15.70
C SER A 287 3.08 16.85 -16.40
N VAL A 288 2.06 16.07 -16.01
CA VAL A 288 0.69 16.24 -16.52
C VAL A 288 0.16 17.65 -16.21
N ASP A 289 0.40 18.17 -15.01
CA ASP A 289 0.01 19.52 -14.61
C ASP A 289 0.62 20.60 -15.52
N GLU A 290 1.90 20.47 -15.88
CA GLU A 290 2.57 21.40 -16.79
C GLU A 290 2.07 21.24 -18.24
N ILE A 291 1.67 20.04 -18.65
CA ILE A 291 1.05 19.81 -19.97
C ILE A 291 -0.26 20.59 -20.08
N TYR A 292 -1.18 20.44 -19.13
CA TYR A 292 -2.46 21.16 -19.17
C TYR A 292 -2.28 22.67 -19.04
N ARG A 293 -1.33 23.12 -18.22
CA ARG A 293 -0.95 24.55 -18.17
C ARG A 293 -0.51 25.07 -19.53
N ARG A 294 0.32 24.33 -20.26
CA ARG A 294 0.80 24.72 -21.60
C ARG A 294 -0.24 24.54 -22.70
N ALA A 295 -1.21 23.65 -22.50
CA ALA A 295 -2.33 23.47 -23.42
C ALA A 295 -3.28 24.67 -23.38
N ASN A 296 -3.33 25.39 -22.25
CA ASN A 296 -4.12 26.62 -22.08
C ASN A 296 -5.59 26.44 -22.51
N GLY A 297 -6.21 25.35 -22.05
CA GLY A 297 -7.61 25.02 -22.36
C GLY A 297 -7.86 24.38 -23.73
N SER A 298 -6.86 24.28 -24.62
CA SER A 298 -7.03 23.61 -25.92
C SER A 298 -6.95 22.08 -25.78
N PRO A 299 -8.04 21.32 -26.06
CA PRO A 299 -8.03 19.86 -25.94
C PRO A 299 -7.05 19.19 -26.91
N ASP A 300 -6.95 19.69 -28.14
CA ASP A 300 -6.07 19.11 -29.15
C ASP A 300 -4.60 19.36 -28.83
N ARG A 301 -4.28 20.53 -28.28
CA ARG A 301 -2.94 20.81 -27.77
C ARG A 301 -2.61 19.95 -26.55
N ALA A 302 -3.56 19.73 -25.65
CA ALA A 302 -3.38 18.84 -24.51
C ALA A 302 -3.08 17.41 -24.96
N ARG A 303 -3.91 16.84 -25.83
CA ARG A 303 -3.71 15.50 -26.40
C ARG A 303 -2.38 15.38 -27.13
N LYS A 304 -2.03 16.36 -27.97
CA LYS A 304 -0.73 16.39 -28.65
C LYS A 304 0.43 16.34 -27.65
N LEU A 305 0.39 17.17 -26.61
CA LEU A 305 1.43 17.18 -25.57
C LEU A 305 1.45 15.88 -24.77
N LEU A 306 0.30 15.29 -24.46
CA LEU A 306 0.23 13.99 -23.79
C LEU A 306 0.88 12.88 -24.62
N ALA A 307 0.69 12.87 -25.95
CA ALA A 307 1.37 11.95 -26.86
C ALA A 307 2.87 12.23 -26.95
N ASP A 308 3.26 13.48 -27.21
CA ASP A 308 4.68 13.89 -27.34
C ASP A 308 5.48 13.57 -26.05
N TYR A 309 4.84 13.63 -24.88
CA TYR A 309 5.45 13.31 -23.57
C TYR A 309 5.14 11.90 -23.03
N GLY A 310 4.60 11.02 -23.89
CA GLY A 310 4.47 9.58 -23.64
C GLY A 310 3.50 9.23 -22.51
N TYR A 311 2.44 10.01 -22.36
CA TYR A 311 1.28 9.71 -21.51
C TYR A 311 0.17 9.03 -22.30
N LEU A 312 -0.06 9.43 -23.55
CA LEU A 312 -0.80 8.62 -24.52
C LEU A 312 0.16 7.58 -25.10
N THR A 313 -0.25 6.33 -25.06
CA THR A 313 0.53 5.19 -25.53
C THR A 313 -0.09 4.66 -26.81
N ASP A 314 0.72 4.09 -27.70
CA ASP A 314 0.23 3.56 -28.99
C ASP A 314 -0.77 2.40 -28.81
N GLN A 315 -0.69 1.73 -27.67
CA GLN A 315 -1.56 0.62 -27.29
C GLN A 315 -2.83 1.08 -26.53
N GLY A 316 -2.97 2.38 -26.24
CA GLY A 316 -4.09 2.93 -25.49
C GLY A 316 -4.14 2.48 -24.02
N GLN A 317 -5.35 2.45 -23.47
CA GLN A 317 -5.60 2.12 -22.08
C GLN A 317 -5.72 0.61 -21.87
N ILE A 318 -4.64 -0.03 -21.41
CA ILE A 318 -4.61 -1.48 -21.12
C ILE A 318 -4.49 -1.72 -19.62
N ALA A 319 -5.48 -2.39 -19.04
CA ALA A 319 -5.59 -2.71 -17.62
C ALA A 319 -4.49 -3.62 -17.05
N GLY A 320 -3.79 -4.36 -17.92
CA GLY A 320 -2.60 -5.12 -17.56
C GLY A 320 -1.32 -4.28 -17.54
N GLY A 321 -1.36 -3.04 -18.01
CA GLY A 321 -0.21 -2.18 -18.26
C GLY A 321 0.44 -2.43 -19.62
N VAL A 322 0.52 -1.38 -20.43
CA VAL A 322 1.01 -1.38 -21.83
C VAL A 322 2.50 -1.70 -22.03
N ILE A 323 3.36 -1.53 -21.01
CA ILE A 323 4.82 -1.65 -21.20
C ILE A 323 5.34 -3.05 -20.90
N ARG A 324 4.88 -3.66 -19.79
CA ARG A 324 5.39 -4.96 -19.31
C ARG A 324 4.30 -5.96 -19.00
N GLY A 325 3.03 -5.55 -19.05
CA GLY A 325 1.92 -6.36 -18.56
C GLY A 325 1.98 -6.66 -17.06
N ASN A 326 0.98 -7.40 -16.59
CA ASN A 326 0.92 -7.99 -15.25
C ASN A 326 1.82 -9.25 -15.17
N VAL A 327 3.10 -9.11 -15.51
CA VAL A 327 4.07 -10.21 -15.37
C VAL A 327 4.73 -10.12 -13.99
N GLU A 328 4.92 -11.27 -13.33
CA GLU A 328 5.67 -11.40 -12.09
C GLU A 328 7.13 -10.99 -12.33
N GLY A 329 7.42 -9.69 -12.21
CA GLY A 329 8.71 -9.11 -12.56
C GLY A 329 9.76 -9.24 -11.46
N TYR A 330 11.04 -9.23 -11.85
CA TYR A 330 12.18 -9.33 -10.93
C TYR A 330 12.52 -8.04 -10.16
N GLY A 331 11.63 -7.03 -10.23
CA GLY A 331 11.81 -5.69 -9.69
C GLY A 331 11.96 -5.62 -8.17
N GLN A 332 11.28 -6.53 -7.46
CA GLN A 332 11.30 -6.61 -6.01
C GLN A 332 12.62 -7.20 -5.45
N PHE A 333 13.51 -7.72 -6.31
CA PHE A 333 14.69 -8.51 -5.93
C PHE A 333 16.02 -7.76 -6.03
N GLY A 334 16.00 -6.42 -6.00
CA GLY A 334 17.21 -5.60 -6.12
C GLY A 334 17.73 -5.52 -7.56
N ARG A 335 18.01 -4.28 -8.01
CA ARG A 335 18.45 -3.93 -9.37
C ARG A 335 17.60 -4.52 -10.53
N GLY A 336 16.36 -4.94 -10.26
CA GLY A 336 15.43 -5.40 -11.30
C GLY A 336 15.80 -6.73 -11.96
N GLY A 337 16.39 -7.66 -11.22
CA GLY A 337 16.72 -9.01 -11.72
C GLY A 337 18.05 -9.09 -12.48
N THR A 338 18.88 -8.06 -12.45
CA THR A 338 20.19 -8.07 -13.12
C THR A 338 21.23 -8.95 -12.43
N ARG A 339 20.94 -9.49 -11.24
CA ARG A 339 21.84 -10.42 -10.54
C ARG A 339 21.38 -11.86 -10.76
N VAL A 340 22.23 -12.68 -11.35
CA VAL A 340 21.95 -14.08 -11.70
C VAL A 340 21.50 -14.89 -10.48
N GLY A 341 22.18 -14.76 -9.33
CA GLY A 341 21.80 -15.46 -8.10
C GLY A 341 20.42 -15.08 -7.56
N ALA A 342 20.03 -13.80 -7.67
CA ALA A 342 18.71 -13.33 -7.25
C ALA A 342 17.60 -13.92 -8.15
N THR A 343 17.85 -13.95 -9.46
CA THR A 343 16.93 -14.52 -10.45
C THR A 343 16.83 -16.04 -10.31
N ALA A 344 17.95 -16.72 -10.07
CA ALA A 344 18.01 -18.18 -9.89
C ALA A 344 17.23 -18.65 -8.65
N GLU A 345 17.36 -17.96 -7.52
CA GLU A 345 16.59 -18.29 -6.30
C GLU A 345 15.08 -18.15 -6.51
N VAL A 346 14.64 -17.12 -7.23
CA VAL A 346 13.22 -16.92 -7.55
C VAL A 346 12.73 -18.00 -8.50
N LEU A 347 13.51 -18.33 -9.54
CA LEU A 347 13.17 -19.41 -10.47
C LEU A 347 13.14 -20.77 -9.76
N ARG A 348 14.04 -21.02 -8.79
CA ARG A 348 14.01 -22.21 -7.93
C ARG A 348 12.73 -22.23 -7.12
N ALA A 349 12.40 -21.16 -6.40
CA ALA A 349 11.18 -21.06 -5.61
C ALA A 349 9.90 -21.19 -6.46
N ARG A 350 9.91 -20.71 -7.71
CA ARG A 350 8.80 -20.94 -8.66
C ARG A 350 8.65 -22.40 -9.04
N ARG A 351 9.76 -23.09 -9.31
CA ARG A 351 9.74 -24.51 -9.69
C ARG A 351 9.34 -25.42 -8.53
N THR A 352 9.88 -25.16 -7.34
CA THR A 352 9.68 -26.01 -6.17
C THR A 352 8.46 -25.60 -5.35
N GLY A 353 7.96 -24.37 -5.53
CA GLY A 353 7.03 -23.72 -4.61
C GLY A 353 7.67 -23.30 -3.27
N VAL A 354 8.91 -23.72 -2.99
CA VAL A 354 9.55 -23.54 -1.68
C VAL A 354 10.42 -22.28 -1.69
N ARG A 355 10.05 -21.31 -0.85
CA ARG A 355 10.81 -20.09 -0.58
C ARG A 355 12.04 -20.35 0.30
N ASN A 356 13.06 -19.50 0.20
CA ASN A 356 14.18 -19.47 1.14
C ASN A 356 14.03 -18.26 2.09
N PRO A 357 13.68 -18.46 3.37
CA PRO A 357 13.50 -17.36 4.32
C PRO A 357 14.80 -16.62 4.64
N ASN A 358 15.97 -17.21 4.33
CA ASN A 358 17.29 -16.58 4.52
C ASN A 358 17.77 -15.82 3.27
N SER A 359 17.03 -15.90 2.17
CA SER A 359 17.31 -15.15 0.95
C SER A 359 16.40 -13.93 0.88
N GLN A 360 16.98 -12.73 0.90
CA GLN A 360 16.24 -11.47 0.71
C GLN A 360 15.40 -11.43 -0.57
N TYR A 361 15.67 -12.31 -1.54
CA TYR A 361 14.94 -12.41 -2.80
C TYR A 361 13.66 -13.25 -2.71
N THR A 362 13.48 -14.03 -1.66
CA THR A 362 12.28 -14.85 -1.42
C THR A 362 11.67 -14.63 -0.02
N MET A 363 12.17 -13.64 0.71
CA MET A 363 11.60 -13.14 1.95
C MET A 363 10.28 -12.39 1.70
N THR A 364 9.32 -12.58 2.59
CA THR A 364 8.16 -11.68 2.75
C THR A 364 8.61 -10.28 3.15
N ALA A 365 7.71 -9.29 3.05
CA ALA A 365 8.08 -7.94 3.48
C ALA A 365 8.34 -7.83 4.99
N ALA A 366 7.67 -8.64 5.82
CA ALA A 366 7.93 -8.67 7.25
C ALA A 366 9.33 -9.21 7.55
N GLU A 367 9.71 -10.31 6.89
CA GLU A 367 11.05 -10.88 6.98
C GLU A 367 12.12 -9.92 6.46
N LEU A 368 11.85 -9.21 5.35
CA LEU A 368 12.76 -8.18 4.83
C LEU A 368 12.95 -7.00 5.80
N ARG A 369 11.89 -6.56 6.47
CA ARG A 369 12.00 -5.51 7.50
C ARG A 369 12.87 -6.00 8.65
N GLU A 370 12.63 -7.21 9.13
CA GLU A 370 13.42 -7.80 10.21
C GLU A 370 14.88 -8.01 9.81
N HIS A 371 15.14 -8.56 8.62
CA HIS A 371 16.48 -8.74 8.09
C HIS A 371 17.23 -7.41 7.96
N ARG A 372 16.57 -6.35 7.49
CA ARG A 372 17.16 -5.01 7.44
C ARG A 372 17.44 -4.47 8.83
N ARG A 373 16.51 -4.62 9.79
CA ARG A 373 16.74 -4.22 11.19
C ARG A 373 17.99 -4.88 11.76
N LYS A 374 18.14 -6.20 11.60
CA LYS A 374 19.32 -6.94 12.07
C LYS A 374 20.62 -6.44 11.44
N ILE A 375 20.61 -6.14 10.14
CA ILE A 375 21.79 -5.58 9.45
C ILE A 375 22.13 -4.18 9.99
N TYR A 376 21.14 -3.30 10.16
CA TYR A 376 21.38 -1.93 10.63
C TYR A 376 21.65 -1.84 12.13
N ALA A 377 21.31 -2.86 12.93
CA ALA A 377 21.68 -2.95 14.33
C ALA A 377 23.10 -3.53 14.53
N ALA A 378 23.65 -4.20 13.51
CA ALA A 378 24.98 -4.78 13.51
C ALA A 378 26.04 -3.90 12.81
N ALA A 379 25.61 -2.76 12.24
CA ALA A 379 26.42 -1.74 11.60
C ALA A 379 26.36 -0.46 12.44
#